data_AF-A0A5T3VBL6-F1
#
_entry.id   AF-A0A5T3VBL6-F1
#
_cell.length_a   1.000
_cell.length_b   1.000
_cell.length_c   1.000
_cell.angle_alpha   90.00
_cell.angle_beta   90.00
_cell.angle_gamma   90.00
#
_symmetry.space_group_name_H-M   'P 1'
#
loop_
_entity.id
_entity.type
_entity.pdbx_description
1 polymer ?
#
loop_
_entity_poly.entity_id
_entity_poly.type
_entity_poly.pdbx_seq_one_letter_code
_entity_poly.pdbx_strand_id
1 'polypeptide(L)'
;QFIFRRDESVNPDLKEVANFKLLCIPGVQNVLITQLFKARLIKDQFVTTRTLLDFLHHLLMGPGYLFDNLFTGAENDLIKKVSDFDPARLHTYELDQFVLRYELGLVDAELDDFLAALEPLHIKFDRQCVKPGDATSLIRLFWLLQHESLGNDYHRKFSAFFNESLFERYSEIWHLHRNYTADSEQKRSLNRFYAFELIAGIQRYANRKAPELSMQKEEFFLGEFGGVKITAPVEVKPDWDAIRNKHTAHPTGFDVYLKVGQNPLPHIHIGLNLFELLDKLNNGYRPNKYDKNAIVLLDEIVELIAEQAKSSSEIKFYDGRQRVYRAKADDDMITISGMEG
;
A
#
# COMPACT_ATOMS: atom_id res chain seq x y z
N GLN A 1 10.79 -10.24 -33.21
CA GLN A 1 10.57 -8.98 -33.97
C GLN A 1 10.03 -9.20 -35.41
N PHE A 2 9.31 -10.29 -35.74
CA PHE A 2 8.98 -10.61 -37.15
C PHE A 2 7.48 -10.66 -37.51
N ILE A 3 6.56 -10.53 -36.55
CA ILE A 3 5.14 -10.86 -36.79
C ILE A 3 4.37 -9.72 -37.51
N PHE A 4 4.73 -8.44 -37.31
CA PHE A 4 3.91 -7.31 -37.76
C PHE A 4 4.49 -6.42 -38.87
N ARG A 5 5.68 -6.70 -39.43
CA ARG A 5 6.25 -5.85 -40.51
C ARG A 5 5.34 -5.72 -41.73
N ARG A 6 4.55 -6.76 -42.00
CA ARG A 6 3.58 -6.77 -43.10
C ARG A 6 2.38 -5.90 -42.78
N ASP A 7 1.90 -5.90 -41.54
CA ASP A 7 0.77 -5.07 -41.12
C ASP A 7 1.17 -3.60 -40.94
N GLU A 8 2.38 -3.33 -40.45
CA GLU A 8 3.00 -2.00 -40.46
C GLU A 8 3.09 -1.41 -41.87
N SER A 9 3.37 -2.25 -42.88
CA SER A 9 3.41 -1.83 -44.28
C SER A 9 2.03 -1.63 -44.92
N VAL A 10 0.98 -2.21 -44.34
CA VAL A 10 -0.38 -2.22 -44.89
C VAL A 10 -1.30 -1.20 -44.21
N ASN A 11 -1.13 -0.94 -42.92
CA ASN A 11 -1.85 0.11 -42.20
C ASN A 11 -0.99 0.68 -41.04
N PRO A 12 -0.24 1.76 -41.29
CA PRO A 12 0.66 2.38 -40.30
C PRO A 12 -0.07 3.11 -39.17
N ASP A 13 -1.40 3.18 -39.16
CA ASP A 13 -2.18 3.79 -38.06
C ASP A 13 -2.87 2.73 -37.18
N LEU A 14 -2.49 1.45 -37.31
CA LEU A 14 -3.04 0.39 -36.46
C LEU A 14 -2.57 0.55 -35.02
N LYS A 15 -3.52 0.87 -34.15
CA LYS A 15 -3.37 0.96 -32.70
C LYS A 15 -2.77 -0.31 -32.09
N GLU A 16 -3.09 -1.45 -32.67
CA GLU A 16 -2.56 -2.76 -32.31
C GLU A 16 -1.04 -2.83 -32.46
N VAL A 17 -0.49 -2.17 -33.49
CA VAL A 17 0.97 -2.05 -33.69
C VAL A 17 1.58 -1.19 -32.60
N ALA A 18 0.96 -0.05 -32.26
CA ALA A 18 1.42 0.80 -31.16
C ALA A 18 1.41 0.03 -29.82
N ASN A 19 0.32 -0.68 -29.54
CA ASN A 19 0.16 -1.48 -28.33
C ASN A 19 1.19 -2.61 -28.26
N PHE A 20 1.45 -3.29 -29.38
CA PHE A 20 2.47 -4.33 -29.44
C PHE A 20 3.89 -3.78 -29.25
N LYS A 21 4.20 -2.62 -29.86
CA LYS A 21 5.48 -1.93 -29.68
C LYS A 21 5.70 -1.57 -28.22
N LEU A 22 4.70 -0.96 -27.57
CA LEU A 22 4.73 -0.65 -26.14
C LEU A 22 4.95 -1.92 -25.29
N LEU A 23 4.21 -3.00 -25.57
CA LEU A 23 4.33 -4.26 -24.82
C LEU A 23 5.72 -4.90 -24.96
N CYS A 24 6.43 -4.63 -26.06
CA CYS A 24 7.80 -5.12 -26.28
C CYS A 24 8.87 -4.35 -25.51
N ILE A 25 8.53 -3.22 -24.88
CA ILE A 25 9.47 -2.41 -24.10
C ILE A 25 9.68 -3.04 -22.71
N PRO A 26 10.93 -3.32 -22.28
CA PRO A 26 11.20 -3.99 -21.00
C PRO A 26 10.63 -3.26 -19.77
N GLY A 27 10.75 -1.94 -19.69
CA GLY A 27 10.21 -1.13 -18.60
C GLY A 27 8.68 -1.19 -18.54
N VAL A 28 8.01 -1.20 -19.70
CA VAL A 28 6.56 -1.40 -19.78
C VAL A 28 6.18 -2.78 -19.25
N GLN A 29 6.92 -3.83 -19.61
CA GLN A 29 6.68 -5.18 -19.09
C GLN A 29 6.85 -5.25 -17.57
N ASN A 30 7.88 -4.59 -17.02
CA ASN A 30 8.08 -4.51 -15.57
C ASN A 30 6.90 -3.84 -14.87
N VAL A 31 6.41 -2.72 -15.41
CA VAL A 31 5.23 -2.03 -14.87
C VAL A 31 3.99 -2.95 -14.88
N LEU A 32 3.75 -3.66 -15.98
CA LEU A 32 2.63 -4.61 -16.09
C LEU A 32 2.76 -5.77 -15.10
N ILE A 33 3.96 -6.35 -14.95
CA ILE A 33 4.24 -7.42 -14.00
C ILE A 33 3.99 -6.94 -12.57
N THR A 34 4.44 -5.73 -12.22
CA THR A 34 4.16 -5.11 -10.92
C THR A 34 2.66 -4.98 -10.68
N GLN A 35 1.86 -4.55 -11.67
CA GLN A 35 0.39 -4.49 -11.50
C GLN A 35 -0.26 -5.85 -11.27
N LEU A 36 0.22 -6.89 -11.95
CA LEU A 36 -0.27 -8.25 -11.72
C LEU A 36 0.06 -8.72 -10.29
N PHE A 37 1.26 -8.39 -9.78
CA PHE A 37 1.62 -8.64 -8.39
C PHE A 37 0.74 -7.86 -7.41
N LYS A 38 0.46 -6.58 -7.68
CA LYS A 38 -0.46 -5.78 -6.86
C LYS A 38 -1.85 -6.38 -6.81
N ALA A 39 -2.41 -6.75 -7.96
CA ALA A 39 -3.71 -7.39 -8.04
C ALA A 39 -3.72 -8.70 -7.22
N ARG A 40 -2.63 -9.47 -7.26
CA ARG A 40 -2.49 -10.68 -6.45
C ARG A 40 -2.41 -10.39 -4.96
N LEU A 41 -1.60 -9.41 -4.53
CA LEU A 41 -1.30 -9.14 -3.12
C LEU A 41 -2.41 -8.35 -2.39
N ILE A 42 -3.10 -7.46 -3.10
CA ILE A 42 -4.13 -6.57 -2.52
C ILE A 42 -5.53 -7.15 -2.71
N LYS A 43 -5.81 -7.72 -3.88
CA LYS A 43 -7.16 -8.14 -4.28
C LYS A 43 -7.34 -9.66 -4.27
N ASP A 44 -6.33 -10.41 -3.80
CA ASP A 44 -6.27 -11.87 -3.83
C ASP A 44 -6.50 -12.48 -5.22
N GLN A 45 -6.26 -11.71 -6.28
CA GLN A 45 -6.58 -12.11 -7.65
C GLN A 45 -5.61 -13.20 -8.11
N PHE A 46 -6.13 -14.40 -8.41
CA PHE A 46 -5.34 -15.45 -9.04
C PHE A 46 -5.18 -15.16 -10.55
N VAL A 47 -3.97 -15.35 -11.04
CA VAL A 47 -3.65 -15.25 -12.48
C VAL A 47 -3.49 -16.67 -13.03
N THR A 48 -4.49 -17.13 -13.78
CA THR A 48 -4.43 -18.36 -14.57
C THR A 48 -3.91 -18.08 -15.98
N THR A 49 -3.45 -19.10 -16.70
CA THR A 49 -3.03 -18.97 -18.11
C THR A 49 -4.13 -18.36 -18.99
N ARG A 50 -5.39 -18.77 -18.77
CA ARG A 50 -6.55 -18.24 -19.50
C ARG A 50 -6.74 -16.75 -19.23
N THR A 51 -6.82 -16.36 -17.97
CA THR A 51 -7.02 -14.95 -17.58
C THR A 51 -5.85 -14.06 -18.02
N LEU A 52 -4.63 -14.59 -18.04
CA LEU A 52 -3.46 -13.86 -18.54
C LEU A 52 -3.52 -13.67 -20.06
N LEU A 53 -3.93 -14.69 -20.81
CA LEU A 53 -4.10 -14.59 -22.26
C LEU A 53 -5.22 -13.60 -22.62
N ASP A 54 -6.35 -13.67 -21.92
CA ASP A 54 -7.47 -12.74 -22.11
C ASP A 54 -7.05 -11.30 -21.75
N PHE A 55 -6.18 -11.13 -20.74
CA PHE A 55 -5.60 -9.83 -20.38
C PHE A 55 -4.68 -9.28 -21.47
N LEU A 56 -3.73 -10.07 -21.97
CA LEU A 56 -2.83 -9.65 -23.06
C LEU A 56 -3.60 -9.35 -24.35
N HIS A 57 -4.60 -10.17 -24.66
CA HIS A 57 -5.49 -9.93 -25.79
C HIS A 57 -6.22 -8.57 -25.63
N HIS A 58 -6.76 -8.29 -24.45
CA HIS A 58 -7.41 -6.99 -24.17
C HIS A 58 -6.45 -5.81 -24.25
N LEU A 59 -5.21 -5.95 -23.74
CA LEU A 59 -4.21 -4.88 -23.85
C LEU A 59 -3.89 -4.52 -25.31
N LEU A 60 -3.79 -5.55 -26.17
CA LEU A 60 -3.42 -5.38 -27.58
C LEU A 60 -4.60 -4.95 -28.46
N MET A 61 -5.74 -5.62 -28.32
CA MET A 61 -6.91 -5.51 -29.21
C MET A 61 -8.04 -4.64 -28.62
N GLY A 62 -7.83 -4.07 -27.44
CA GLY A 62 -8.80 -3.20 -26.80
C GLY A 62 -9.05 -1.90 -27.58
N PRO A 63 -10.13 -1.17 -27.25
CA PRO A 63 -10.57 -0.01 -28.02
C PRO A 63 -9.61 1.19 -27.94
N GLY A 64 -8.75 1.26 -26.92
CA GLY A 64 -7.78 2.32 -26.67
C GLY A 64 -6.32 1.88 -26.88
N TYR A 65 -5.39 2.75 -26.53
CA TYR A 65 -3.99 2.38 -26.45
C TYR A 65 -3.73 1.49 -25.23
N LEU A 66 -2.61 0.78 -25.18
CA LEU A 66 -2.27 -0.16 -24.11
C LEU A 66 -2.38 0.48 -22.73
N PHE A 67 -1.91 1.72 -22.56
CA PHE A 67 -1.95 2.45 -21.29
C PHE A 67 -3.38 2.80 -20.85
N ASP A 68 -4.34 2.92 -21.77
CA ASP A 68 -5.76 3.09 -21.44
C ASP A 68 -6.44 1.75 -21.21
N ASN A 69 -6.23 0.80 -22.12
CA ASN A 69 -6.82 -0.55 -22.05
C ASN A 69 -6.49 -1.25 -20.73
N LEU A 70 -5.33 -0.95 -20.14
CA LEU A 70 -4.92 -1.47 -18.83
C LEU A 70 -5.89 -1.12 -17.70
N PHE A 71 -6.56 0.02 -17.79
CA PHE A 71 -7.46 0.54 -16.75
C PHE A 71 -8.91 0.65 -17.22
N THR A 72 -9.17 0.53 -18.52
CA THR A 72 -10.51 0.58 -19.10
C THR A 72 -10.88 -0.78 -19.69
N GLY A 73 -11.87 -1.44 -19.10
CA GLY A 73 -12.39 -2.72 -19.61
C GLY A 73 -13.29 -3.42 -18.60
N ALA A 74 -14.57 -3.55 -18.92
CA ALA A 74 -15.57 -4.14 -18.01
C ALA A 74 -15.74 -5.65 -18.18
N GLU A 75 -15.14 -6.26 -19.20
CA GLU A 75 -15.34 -7.70 -19.48
C GLU A 75 -14.24 -8.58 -18.88
N ASN A 76 -13.03 -8.05 -18.73
CA ASN A 76 -11.90 -8.79 -18.17
C ASN A 76 -11.78 -8.56 -16.65
N ASP A 77 -11.88 -9.63 -15.87
CA ASP A 77 -11.83 -9.53 -14.40
C ASP A 77 -10.48 -9.06 -13.87
N LEU A 78 -9.36 -9.38 -14.53
CA LEU A 78 -8.04 -8.90 -14.15
C LEU A 78 -7.94 -7.37 -14.36
N ILE A 79 -8.47 -6.87 -15.48
CA ILE A 79 -8.52 -5.43 -15.78
C ILE A 79 -9.38 -4.69 -14.75
N LYS A 80 -10.53 -5.24 -14.33
CA LYS A 80 -11.34 -4.66 -13.26
C LYS A 80 -10.59 -4.52 -11.93
N LYS A 81 -9.65 -5.43 -11.63
CA LYS A 81 -8.82 -5.33 -10.42
C LYS A 81 -7.69 -4.34 -10.59
N VAL A 82 -7.08 -4.28 -11.78
CA VAL A 82 -5.98 -3.36 -12.09
C VAL A 82 -6.47 -1.92 -12.22
N SER A 83 -7.70 -1.68 -12.67
CA SER A 83 -8.30 -0.34 -12.75
C SER A 83 -8.43 0.39 -11.41
N ASP A 84 -8.41 -0.35 -10.29
CA ASP A 84 -8.34 0.25 -8.96
C ASP A 84 -7.01 0.97 -8.69
N PHE A 85 -5.95 0.63 -9.43
CA PHE A 85 -4.61 1.20 -9.32
C PHE A 85 -4.29 2.22 -10.42
N ASP A 86 -5.32 2.74 -11.11
CA ASP A 86 -5.15 3.71 -12.19
C ASP A 86 -4.41 4.98 -11.70
N PRO A 87 -3.23 5.31 -12.27
CA PRO A 87 -2.44 6.48 -11.87
C PRO A 87 -3.18 7.79 -12.10
N ALA A 88 -4.18 7.83 -13.00
CA ALA A 88 -4.97 9.02 -13.23
C ALA A 88 -5.95 9.34 -12.08
N ARG A 89 -6.09 8.45 -11.09
CA ARG A 89 -6.86 8.68 -9.86
C ARG A 89 -6.04 9.39 -8.77
N LEU A 90 -4.74 9.61 -9.01
CA LEU A 90 -3.86 10.34 -8.10
C LEU A 90 -4.15 11.84 -8.20
N HIS A 91 -4.61 12.43 -7.11
CA HIS A 91 -4.82 13.87 -6.99
C HIS A 91 -3.64 14.49 -6.25
N THR A 92 -2.70 15.01 -7.03
CA THR A 92 -1.58 15.82 -6.55
C THR A 92 -1.65 17.17 -7.23
N TYR A 93 -1.14 18.21 -6.58
CA TYR A 93 -1.14 19.56 -7.15
C TYR A 93 -0.52 19.59 -8.55
N GLU A 94 0.57 18.86 -8.76
CA GLU A 94 1.31 18.81 -10.03
C GLU A 94 0.56 18.05 -11.12
N LEU A 95 -0.07 16.91 -10.82
CA LEU A 95 -0.89 16.17 -11.78
C LEU A 95 -2.16 16.96 -12.13
N ASP A 96 -2.85 17.51 -11.15
CA ASP A 96 -4.06 18.32 -11.36
C ASP A 96 -3.73 19.59 -12.16
N GLN A 97 -2.58 20.23 -11.88
CA GLN A 97 -2.09 21.37 -12.66
C GLN A 97 -1.76 20.97 -14.10
N PHE A 98 -1.12 19.81 -14.32
CA PHE A 98 -0.87 19.31 -15.67
C PHE A 98 -2.16 19.11 -16.45
N VAL A 99 -3.16 18.43 -15.86
CA VAL A 99 -4.48 18.21 -16.50
C VAL A 99 -5.11 19.54 -16.91
N LEU A 100 -5.20 20.50 -15.99
CA LEU A 100 -5.77 21.82 -16.26
C LEU A 100 -5.04 22.55 -17.38
N ARG A 101 -3.70 22.58 -17.35
CA ARG A 101 -2.90 23.27 -18.38
C ARG A 101 -3.07 22.61 -19.75
N TYR A 102 -3.12 21.29 -19.80
CA TYR A 102 -3.33 20.53 -21.02
C TYR A 102 -4.71 20.80 -21.62
N GLU A 103 -5.77 20.70 -20.81
CA GLU A 103 -7.16 20.91 -21.24
C GLU A 103 -7.44 22.35 -21.69
N LEU A 104 -6.77 23.34 -21.08
CA LEU A 104 -6.84 24.74 -21.48
C LEU A 104 -6.02 25.05 -22.75
N GLY A 105 -5.31 24.07 -23.32
CA GLY A 105 -4.50 24.26 -24.52
C GLY A 105 -3.32 25.22 -24.32
N LEU A 106 -2.80 25.32 -23.09
CA LEU A 106 -1.68 26.23 -22.81
C LEU A 106 -0.40 25.73 -23.47
N VAL A 107 0.40 26.65 -24.01
CA VAL A 107 1.67 26.31 -24.67
C VAL A 107 2.62 25.59 -23.72
N ASP A 108 3.19 24.48 -24.18
CA ASP A 108 4.22 23.72 -23.47
C ASP A 108 5.13 23.05 -24.51
N ALA A 109 6.23 23.72 -24.85
CA ALA A 109 7.15 23.28 -25.90
C ALA A 109 7.86 21.96 -25.54
N GLU A 110 8.15 21.74 -24.26
CA GLU A 110 8.77 20.49 -23.83
C GLU A 110 7.78 19.32 -23.97
N LEU A 111 6.49 19.54 -23.71
CA LEU A 111 5.48 18.54 -24.02
C LEU A 111 5.36 18.29 -25.53
N ASP A 112 5.40 19.34 -26.36
CA ASP A 112 5.33 19.20 -27.82
C ASP A 112 6.48 18.35 -28.38
N ASP A 113 7.71 18.58 -27.92
CA ASP A 113 8.87 17.78 -28.27
C ASP A 113 8.71 16.31 -27.85
N PHE A 114 8.12 16.06 -26.67
CA PHE A 114 7.82 14.72 -26.19
C PHE A 114 6.77 14.02 -27.06
N LEU A 115 5.69 14.72 -27.43
CA LEU A 115 4.63 14.18 -28.29
C LEU A 115 5.15 13.85 -29.69
N ALA A 116 6.07 14.65 -30.24
CA ALA A 116 6.73 14.33 -31.50
C ALA A 116 7.56 13.05 -31.42
N ALA A 117 8.20 12.79 -30.28
CA ALA A 117 8.97 11.56 -30.05
C ALA A 117 8.09 10.29 -29.91
N LEU A 118 6.78 10.44 -29.69
CA LEU A 118 5.82 9.34 -29.64
C LEU A 118 5.32 8.89 -31.02
N GLU A 119 5.42 9.74 -32.05
CA GLU A 119 4.94 9.43 -33.40
C GLU A 119 5.55 8.15 -34.00
N PRO A 120 6.86 7.84 -33.84
CA PRO A 120 7.45 6.58 -34.29
C PRO A 120 6.86 5.32 -33.63
N LEU A 121 6.23 5.48 -32.47
CA LEU A 121 5.50 4.43 -31.77
C LEU A 121 4.02 4.37 -32.19
N HIS A 122 3.59 5.18 -33.16
CA HIS A 122 2.22 5.31 -33.64
C HIS A 122 1.24 5.80 -32.56
N ILE A 123 1.74 6.59 -31.61
CA ILE A 123 0.95 7.24 -30.57
C ILE A 123 0.85 8.72 -30.92
N LYS A 124 -0.38 9.23 -31.07
CA LYS A 124 -0.63 10.61 -31.51
C LYS A 124 -1.61 11.29 -30.56
N PHE A 125 -1.27 12.49 -30.13
CA PHE A 125 -2.13 13.39 -29.36
C PHE A 125 -2.24 14.71 -30.11
N ASP A 126 -3.48 15.19 -30.31
CA ASP A 126 -3.73 16.46 -30.99
C ASP A 126 -4.05 17.55 -29.97
N ARG A 127 -3.08 18.42 -29.71
CA ARG A 127 -3.24 19.54 -28.77
C ARG A 127 -4.11 20.67 -29.32
N GLN A 128 -4.38 20.71 -30.62
CA GLN A 128 -5.27 21.71 -31.22
C GLN A 128 -6.74 21.28 -31.12
N CYS A 129 -6.99 19.98 -30.96
CA CYS A 129 -8.32 19.39 -30.78
C CYS A 129 -8.32 18.46 -29.56
N VAL A 130 -8.14 19.03 -28.37
CA VAL A 130 -8.09 18.28 -27.11
C VAL A 130 -9.41 17.56 -26.88
N LYS A 131 -9.35 16.24 -26.73
CA LYS A 131 -10.51 15.42 -26.39
C LYS A 131 -10.60 15.23 -24.88
N PRO A 132 -11.83 15.14 -24.32
CA PRO A 132 -12.01 14.76 -22.93
C PRO A 132 -11.28 13.45 -22.62
N GLY A 133 -10.40 13.47 -21.62
CA GLY A 133 -9.62 12.30 -21.21
C GLY A 133 -8.22 12.18 -21.83
N ASP A 134 -7.83 13.04 -22.78
CA ASP A 134 -6.46 13.00 -23.35
C ASP A 134 -5.38 13.22 -22.28
N ALA A 135 -5.61 14.14 -21.33
CA ALA A 135 -4.71 14.37 -20.21
C ALA A 135 -4.58 13.13 -19.31
N THR A 136 -5.70 12.46 -19.02
CA THR A 136 -5.76 11.20 -18.27
C THR A 136 -4.96 10.10 -18.97
N SER A 137 -5.14 9.96 -20.28
CA SER A 137 -4.40 9.05 -21.14
C SER A 137 -2.89 9.34 -21.12
N LEU A 138 -2.50 10.61 -21.14
CA LEU A 138 -1.09 11.02 -21.01
C LEU A 138 -0.50 10.67 -19.64
N ILE A 139 -1.23 10.90 -18.54
CA ILE A 139 -0.77 10.50 -17.20
C ILE A 139 -0.53 8.99 -17.14
N ARG A 140 -1.45 8.18 -17.68
CA ARG A 140 -1.28 6.72 -17.76
C ARG A 140 -0.06 6.34 -18.60
N LEU A 141 0.17 7.03 -19.72
CA LEU A 141 1.35 6.81 -20.55
C LEU A 141 2.65 7.20 -19.82
N PHE A 142 2.68 8.34 -19.13
CA PHE A 142 3.84 8.77 -18.36
C PHE A 142 4.20 7.75 -17.29
N TRP A 143 3.20 7.26 -16.58
CA TRP A 143 3.34 6.20 -15.60
C TRP A 143 3.83 4.89 -16.22
N LEU A 144 3.33 4.51 -17.39
CA LEU A 144 3.74 3.29 -18.09
C LEU A 144 5.21 3.35 -18.54
N LEU A 145 5.68 4.53 -18.94
CA LEU A 145 7.04 4.78 -19.44
C LEU A 145 8.03 5.23 -18.35
N GLN A 146 7.64 5.20 -17.07
CA GLN A 146 8.41 5.80 -15.97
C GLN A 146 9.85 5.29 -15.81
N HIS A 147 10.15 4.08 -16.31
CA HIS A 147 11.48 3.46 -16.27
C HIS A 147 12.24 3.54 -17.59
N GLU A 148 11.65 4.15 -18.61
CA GLU A 148 12.22 4.24 -19.95
C GLU A 148 12.67 5.66 -20.26
N SER A 149 13.61 5.79 -21.19
CA SER A 149 13.99 7.09 -21.74
C SER A 149 13.33 7.25 -23.11
N LEU A 150 12.69 8.39 -23.33
CA LEU A 150 11.96 8.66 -24.56
C LEU A 150 11.94 10.16 -24.85
N GLY A 151 12.37 10.55 -26.05
CA GLY A 151 12.40 11.95 -26.47
C GLY A 151 13.25 12.79 -25.52
N ASN A 152 12.63 13.80 -24.93
CA ASN A 152 13.23 14.70 -23.94
C ASN A 152 12.94 14.30 -22.48
N ASP A 153 12.43 13.09 -22.25
CA ASP A 153 12.08 12.56 -20.93
C ASP A 153 11.05 13.40 -20.15
N TYR A 154 10.17 14.14 -20.82
CA TYR A 154 9.13 14.96 -20.17
C TYR A 154 8.33 14.18 -19.13
N HIS A 155 7.99 12.91 -19.42
CA HIS A 155 7.25 12.03 -18.52
C HIS A 155 7.92 11.80 -17.17
N ARG A 156 9.26 11.88 -17.09
CA ARG A 156 10.01 11.63 -15.86
C ARG A 156 9.81 12.69 -14.78
N LYS A 157 9.32 13.88 -15.15
CA LYS A 157 8.91 14.91 -14.19
C LYS A 157 7.85 14.40 -13.22
N PHE A 158 7.07 13.40 -13.63
CA PHE A 158 5.99 12.85 -12.84
C PHE A 158 6.35 11.56 -12.09
N SER A 159 7.53 10.97 -12.34
CA SER A 159 7.92 9.67 -11.78
C SER A 159 7.88 9.62 -10.25
N ALA A 160 8.22 10.72 -9.57
CA ALA A 160 8.17 10.79 -8.11
C ALA A 160 6.75 10.62 -7.54
N PHE A 161 5.72 11.06 -8.28
CA PHE A 161 4.31 10.92 -7.88
C PHE A 161 3.77 9.51 -8.11
N PHE A 162 4.47 8.72 -8.92
CA PHE A 162 4.14 7.32 -9.20
C PHE A 162 4.86 6.34 -8.28
N ASN A 163 5.70 6.83 -7.36
CA ASN A 163 6.51 5.98 -6.50
C ASN A 163 5.65 5.13 -5.56
N GLU A 164 6.07 3.89 -5.36
CA GLU A 164 5.39 2.86 -4.59
C GLU A 164 6.15 2.57 -3.29
N SER A 165 6.52 3.61 -2.54
CA SER A 165 7.37 3.49 -1.33
C SER A 165 6.83 2.48 -0.30
N LEU A 166 5.51 2.34 -0.18
CA LEU A 166 4.87 1.35 0.67
C LEU A 166 5.21 -0.10 0.23
N PHE A 167 5.21 -0.36 -1.08
CA PHE A 167 5.54 -1.67 -1.64
C PHE A 167 7.01 -1.99 -1.48
N GLU A 168 7.89 -1.02 -1.69
CA GLU A 168 9.33 -1.15 -1.44
C GLU A 168 9.58 -1.51 0.03
N ARG A 169 8.95 -0.77 0.94
CA ARG A 169 9.04 -1.03 2.38
C ARG A 169 8.49 -2.40 2.74
N TYR A 170 7.32 -2.77 2.21
CA TYR A 170 6.74 -4.09 2.42
C TYR A 170 7.66 -5.22 1.93
N SER A 171 8.23 -5.08 0.73
CA SER A 171 9.18 -6.02 0.14
C SER A 171 10.44 -6.17 1.00
N GLU A 172 11.00 -5.06 1.48
CA GLU A 172 12.15 -5.05 2.40
C GLU A 172 11.85 -5.87 3.66
N ILE A 173 10.72 -5.61 4.32
CA ILE A 173 10.34 -6.33 5.56
C ILE A 173 10.06 -7.80 5.27
N TRP A 174 9.41 -8.12 4.15
CA TRP A 174 9.18 -9.50 3.73
C TRP A 174 10.50 -10.25 3.51
N HIS A 175 11.47 -9.62 2.83
CA HIS A 175 12.80 -10.17 2.61
C HIS A 175 13.57 -10.39 3.91
N LEU A 176 13.45 -9.46 4.87
CA LEU A 176 14.04 -9.61 6.20
C LEU A 176 13.46 -10.81 6.94
N HIS A 177 12.13 -11.02 6.91
CA HIS A 177 11.49 -12.19 7.51
C HIS A 177 11.93 -13.49 6.83
N ARG A 178 11.99 -13.51 5.49
CA ARG A 178 12.38 -14.70 4.72
C ARG A 178 13.80 -15.18 5.02
N ASN A 179 14.72 -14.24 5.20
CA ASN A 179 16.16 -14.50 5.29
C ASN A 179 16.72 -14.18 6.68
N TYR A 180 15.87 -14.16 7.72
CA TYR A 180 16.30 -13.82 9.06
C TYR A 180 17.19 -14.91 9.66
N THR A 181 18.43 -14.56 9.98
CA THR A 181 19.43 -15.47 10.58
C THR A 181 19.77 -15.09 12.01
N ALA A 182 19.04 -14.13 12.60
CA ALA A 182 19.36 -13.48 13.87
C ALA A 182 20.70 -12.71 13.88
N ASP A 183 21.15 -12.28 12.70
CA ASP A 183 22.20 -11.29 12.57
C ASP A 183 21.82 -9.95 13.27
N SER A 184 22.82 -9.24 13.79
CA SER A 184 22.60 -8.03 14.58
C SER A 184 22.03 -6.87 13.77
N GLU A 185 22.44 -6.70 12.49
CA GLU A 185 21.89 -5.65 11.63
C GLU A 185 20.46 -6.00 11.21
N GLN A 186 20.24 -7.25 10.80
CA GLN A 186 18.89 -7.74 10.48
C GLN A 186 17.94 -7.56 11.66
N LYS A 187 18.36 -7.96 12.86
CA LYS A 187 17.56 -7.81 14.09
C LYS A 187 17.27 -6.34 14.39
N ARG A 188 18.22 -5.43 14.18
CA ARG A 188 18.01 -3.99 14.36
C ARG A 188 16.98 -3.44 13.37
N SER A 189 17.12 -3.75 12.08
CA SER A 189 16.19 -3.31 11.03
C SER A 189 14.79 -3.86 11.26
N LEU A 190 14.69 -5.15 11.60
CA LEU A 190 13.43 -5.80 11.90
C LEU A 190 12.79 -5.23 13.18
N ASN A 191 13.58 -5.00 14.23
CA ASN A 191 13.08 -4.38 15.46
C ASN A 191 12.52 -2.97 15.22
N ARG A 192 13.08 -2.22 14.26
CA ARG A 192 12.54 -0.91 13.87
C ARG A 192 11.12 -1.05 13.32
N PHE A 193 10.90 -2.01 12.41
CA PHE A 193 9.56 -2.33 11.90
C PHE A 193 8.62 -2.75 13.04
N TYR A 194 9.03 -3.71 13.86
CA TYR A 194 8.18 -4.20 14.95
C TYR A 194 7.77 -3.08 15.93
N ALA A 195 8.73 -2.28 16.38
CA ALA A 195 8.46 -1.26 17.40
C ALA A 195 7.71 -0.04 16.85
N PHE A 196 8.13 0.49 15.70
CA PHE A 196 7.66 1.78 15.20
C PHE A 196 6.57 1.69 14.14
N GLU A 197 6.37 0.53 13.51
CA GLU A 197 5.35 0.34 12.49
C GLU A 197 4.25 -0.60 13.02
N LEU A 198 4.60 -1.85 13.35
CA LEU A 198 3.62 -2.87 13.74
C LEU A 198 2.98 -2.59 15.11
N ILE A 199 3.77 -2.58 16.19
CA ILE A 199 3.27 -2.42 17.56
C ILE A 199 2.67 -1.03 17.74
N ALA A 200 3.32 0.01 17.20
CA ALA A 200 2.78 1.37 17.21
C ALA A 200 1.42 1.46 16.48
N GLY A 201 1.28 0.82 15.31
CA GLY A 201 0.03 0.81 14.56
C GLY A 201 -1.09 0.07 15.30
N ILE A 202 -0.78 -1.11 15.87
CA ILE A 202 -1.71 -1.88 16.71
C ILE A 202 -2.16 -1.05 17.92
N GLN A 203 -1.22 -0.41 18.62
CA GLN A 203 -1.52 0.39 19.81
C GLN A 203 -2.41 1.59 19.47
N ARG A 204 -2.12 2.30 18.37
CA ARG A 204 -2.97 3.41 17.89
C ARG A 204 -4.38 2.95 17.56
N TYR A 205 -4.51 1.78 16.96
CA TYR A 205 -5.81 1.19 16.66
C TYR A 205 -6.56 0.76 17.92
N ALA A 206 -5.88 0.13 18.88
CA ALA A 206 -6.45 -0.24 20.18
C ALA A 206 -6.98 0.98 20.93
N ASN A 207 -6.21 2.07 20.92
CA ASN A 207 -6.51 3.30 21.64
C ASN A 207 -7.40 4.28 20.85
N ARG A 208 -8.04 3.86 19.76
CA ARG A 208 -8.87 4.74 18.90
C ARG A 208 -10.02 5.44 19.65
N LYS A 209 -10.49 4.86 20.76
CA LYS A 209 -11.54 5.42 21.64
C LYS A 209 -10.99 6.29 22.78
N ALA A 210 -9.67 6.32 22.96
CA ALA A 210 -8.97 7.06 24.00
C ALA A 210 -7.77 7.82 23.39
N PRO A 211 -8.02 8.86 22.57
CA PRO A 211 -6.98 9.57 21.82
C PRO A 211 -5.91 10.24 22.70
N GLU A 212 -6.24 10.58 23.94
CA GLU A 212 -5.28 11.06 24.95
C GLU A 212 -4.14 10.07 25.22
N LEU A 213 -4.33 8.78 24.94
CA LEU A 213 -3.31 7.73 25.08
C LEU A 213 -2.38 7.63 23.87
N SER A 214 -2.61 8.39 22.80
CA SER A 214 -1.81 8.29 21.57
C SER A 214 -0.31 8.59 21.79
N MET A 215 0.02 9.33 22.85
CA MET A 215 1.39 9.64 23.26
C MET A 215 1.94 8.72 24.37
N GLN A 216 1.07 7.95 25.04
CA GLN A 216 1.45 7.02 26.11
C GLN A 216 1.91 5.71 25.46
N LYS A 217 3.20 5.40 25.51
CA LYS A 217 3.72 4.13 25.00
C LYS A 217 3.30 2.99 25.93
N GLU A 218 3.06 1.81 25.33
CA GLU A 218 2.80 0.57 26.08
C GLU A 218 1.53 0.63 26.95
N GLU A 219 0.56 1.50 26.66
CA GLU A 219 -0.75 1.51 27.31
C GLU A 219 -1.84 1.10 26.33
N PHE A 220 -2.72 0.20 26.76
CA PHE A 220 -3.85 -0.30 25.97
C PHE A 220 -5.17 0.02 26.65
N PHE A 221 -6.10 0.56 25.87
CA PHE A 221 -7.47 0.81 26.26
C PHE A 221 -8.25 -0.50 26.45
N LEU A 222 -8.86 -0.67 27.63
CA LEU A 222 -9.62 -1.87 28.00
C LEU A 222 -11.14 -1.64 27.95
N GLY A 223 -11.60 -0.40 28.15
CA GLY A 223 -13.01 -0.07 28.14
C GLY A 223 -13.33 1.28 28.77
N GLU A 224 -14.59 1.65 28.72
CA GLU A 224 -15.10 2.88 29.33
C GLU A 224 -16.36 2.56 30.16
N PHE A 225 -16.38 3.04 31.40
CA PHE A 225 -17.49 2.83 32.32
C PHE A 225 -17.85 4.16 32.98
N GLY A 226 -19.09 4.63 32.77
CA GLY A 226 -19.56 5.87 33.38
C GLY A 226 -18.76 7.12 32.99
N GLY A 227 -18.14 7.14 31.81
CA GLY A 227 -17.26 8.23 31.34
C GLY A 227 -15.81 8.12 31.80
N VAL A 228 -15.47 7.11 32.62
CA VAL A 228 -14.10 6.81 33.05
C VAL A 228 -13.50 5.77 32.12
N LYS A 229 -12.36 6.09 31.52
CA LYS A 229 -11.64 5.18 30.63
C LYS A 229 -10.65 4.34 31.43
N ILE A 230 -10.62 3.05 31.15
CA ILE A 230 -9.78 2.07 31.83
C ILE A 230 -8.68 1.62 30.86
N THR A 231 -7.44 1.65 31.31
CA THR A 231 -6.27 1.21 30.54
C THR A 231 -5.38 0.31 31.39
N ALA A 232 -4.52 -0.46 30.75
CA ALA A 232 -3.45 -1.18 31.43
C ALA A 232 -2.13 -1.01 30.68
N PRO A 233 -0.99 -0.96 31.40
CA PRO A 233 0.31 -1.08 30.78
C PRO A 233 0.48 -2.51 30.24
N VAL A 234 0.90 -2.62 28.98
CA VAL A 234 1.12 -3.89 28.29
C VAL A 234 2.41 -3.83 27.49
N GLU A 235 3.40 -4.60 27.94
CA GLU A 235 4.68 -4.71 27.27
C GLU A 235 4.60 -5.73 26.13
N VAL A 236 4.26 -5.25 24.92
CA VAL A 236 4.24 -6.05 23.70
C VAL A 236 5.63 -6.02 23.06
N LYS A 237 6.21 -7.20 22.79
CA LYS A 237 7.54 -7.32 22.18
C LYS A 237 7.58 -8.41 21.10
N PRO A 238 8.54 -8.34 20.17
CA PRO A 238 8.78 -9.44 19.22
C PRO A 238 9.24 -10.71 19.94
N ASP A 239 8.75 -11.86 19.51
CA ASP A 239 9.27 -13.17 19.92
C ASP A 239 10.39 -13.58 18.96
N TRP A 240 11.61 -13.14 19.25
CA TRP A 240 12.80 -13.38 18.42
C TRP A 240 13.12 -14.85 18.22
N ASP A 241 12.84 -15.69 19.21
CA ASP A 241 13.11 -17.12 19.12
C ASP A 241 12.12 -17.78 18.16
N ALA A 242 10.83 -17.39 18.22
CA ALA A 242 9.84 -17.84 17.26
C ALA A 242 10.14 -17.36 15.83
N ILE A 243 10.56 -16.09 15.66
CA ILE A 243 10.90 -15.51 14.35
C ILE A 243 12.10 -16.24 13.72
N ARG A 244 13.13 -16.58 14.51
CA ARG A 244 14.31 -17.30 14.00
C ARG A 244 14.00 -18.74 13.59
N ASN A 245 13.14 -19.41 14.35
CA ASN A 245 12.97 -20.86 14.24
C ASN A 245 11.85 -21.25 13.26
N LYS A 246 11.02 -20.30 12.81
CA LYS A 246 9.87 -20.56 11.94
C LYS A 246 10.08 -19.87 10.59
N HIS A 247 9.78 -20.56 9.50
CA HIS A 247 9.72 -19.95 8.17
C HIS A 247 8.55 -18.96 8.13
N THR A 248 8.84 -17.68 8.35
CA THR A 248 7.83 -16.64 8.53
C THR A 248 7.33 -16.05 7.22
N ALA A 249 8.08 -16.14 6.13
CA ALA A 249 7.69 -15.53 4.85
C ALA A 249 6.96 -16.51 3.92
N HIS A 250 5.84 -16.05 3.36
CA HIS A 250 4.98 -16.77 2.42
C HIS A 250 4.78 -15.95 1.13
N PRO A 251 4.31 -16.54 0.02
CA PRO A 251 4.08 -15.79 -1.23
C PRO A 251 3.11 -14.60 -1.12
N THR A 252 2.18 -14.62 -0.16
CA THR A 252 1.13 -13.62 0.02
C THR A 252 1.36 -12.66 1.19
N GLY A 253 2.41 -12.88 1.98
CA GLY A 253 2.59 -12.18 3.25
C GLY A 253 3.71 -12.76 4.09
N PHE A 254 3.80 -12.31 5.33
CA PHE A 254 4.71 -12.87 6.32
C PHE A 254 4.05 -12.94 7.69
N ASP A 255 4.44 -13.92 8.49
CA ASP A 255 3.91 -14.14 9.82
C ASP A 255 4.78 -13.43 10.85
N VAL A 256 4.14 -12.64 11.71
CA VAL A 256 4.81 -11.99 12.84
C VAL A 256 4.50 -12.72 14.13
N TYR A 257 5.51 -12.81 15.00
CA TYR A 257 5.39 -13.42 16.31
C TYR A 257 5.62 -12.37 17.38
N LEU A 258 4.64 -12.21 18.25
CA LEU A 258 4.64 -11.26 19.36
C LEU A 258 4.47 -12.02 20.67
N LYS A 259 4.90 -11.39 21.76
CA LYS A 259 4.63 -11.82 23.11
C LYS A 259 4.26 -10.63 23.98
N VAL A 260 3.45 -10.89 25.00
CA VAL A 260 3.10 -9.94 26.04
C VAL A 260 3.75 -10.41 27.34
N GLY A 261 4.76 -9.67 27.80
CA GLY A 261 5.65 -10.15 28.84
C GLY A 261 6.37 -11.45 28.42
N GLN A 262 6.04 -12.57 29.09
CA GLN A 262 6.57 -13.90 28.75
C GLN A 262 5.60 -14.77 27.96
N ASN A 263 4.36 -14.32 27.76
CA ASN A 263 3.32 -15.13 27.13
C ASN A 263 3.33 -14.90 25.61
N PRO A 264 3.63 -15.92 24.80
CA PRO A 264 3.59 -15.81 23.35
C PRO A 264 2.14 -15.68 22.86
N LEU A 265 1.94 -14.82 21.88
CA LEU A 265 0.66 -14.71 21.17
C LEU A 265 0.64 -15.69 19.97
N PRO A 266 -0.56 -16.04 19.46
CA PRO A 266 -0.70 -16.65 18.15
C PRO A 266 0.03 -15.82 17.08
N HIS A 267 0.54 -16.50 16.05
CA HIS A 267 1.14 -15.81 14.92
C HIS A 267 0.08 -14.97 14.20
N ILE A 268 0.51 -13.83 13.68
CA ILE A 268 -0.36 -12.91 12.93
C ILE A 268 0.15 -12.86 11.50
N HIS A 269 -0.71 -13.20 10.55
CA HIS A 269 -0.37 -13.09 9.14
C HIS A 269 -0.48 -11.64 8.67
N ILE A 270 0.64 -11.05 8.24
CA ILE A 270 0.71 -9.70 7.67
C ILE A 270 0.75 -9.81 6.14
N GLY A 271 -0.42 -9.64 5.53
CA GLY A 271 -0.54 -9.33 4.11
C GLY A 271 -0.42 -7.83 3.83
N LEU A 272 -0.32 -7.44 2.57
CA LEU A 272 -0.13 -6.05 2.15
C LEU A 272 -1.25 -5.11 2.62
N ASN A 273 -2.51 -5.57 2.65
CA ASN A 273 -3.65 -4.77 3.11
C ASN A 273 -3.52 -4.37 4.60
N LEU A 274 -3.10 -5.31 5.46
CA LEU A 274 -2.89 -5.02 6.88
C LEU A 274 -1.65 -4.14 7.07
N PHE A 275 -0.60 -4.39 6.30
CA PHE A 275 0.60 -3.55 6.29
C PHE A 275 0.30 -2.10 5.92
N GLU A 276 -0.48 -1.88 4.85
CA GLU A 276 -0.94 -0.56 4.43
C GLU A 276 -1.78 0.12 5.51
N LEU A 277 -2.69 -0.61 6.16
CA LEU A 277 -3.51 -0.06 7.23
C LEU A 277 -2.67 0.38 8.44
N LEU A 278 -1.66 -0.41 8.82
CA LEU A 278 -0.72 -0.07 9.89
C LEU A 278 0.06 1.21 9.57
N ASP A 279 0.56 1.35 8.34
CA ASP A 279 1.24 2.58 7.90
C ASP A 279 0.29 3.80 7.97
N LYS A 280 -0.93 3.67 7.43
CA LYS A 280 -1.95 4.73 7.49
C LYS A 280 -2.27 5.13 8.93
N LEU A 281 -2.47 4.16 9.84
CA LEU A 281 -2.70 4.40 11.27
C LEU A 281 -1.53 5.17 11.91
N ASN A 282 -0.31 4.82 11.53
CA ASN A 282 0.91 5.52 11.97
C ASN A 282 1.02 6.95 11.41
N ASN A 283 0.25 7.27 10.38
CA ASN A 283 0.12 8.61 9.81
C ASN A 283 -1.20 9.32 10.21
N GLY A 284 -1.91 8.81 11.22
CA GLY A 284 -3.08 9.47 11.81
C GLY A 284 -4.41 9.17 11.09
N TYR A 285 -4.41 8.25 10.13
CA TYR A 285 -5.62 7.78 9.47
C TYR A 285 -6.58 7.10 10.44
N ARG A 286 -7.89 7.30 10.21
CA ARG A 286 -8.96 6.58 10.92
C ARG A 286 -9.57 5.55 9.98
N PRO A 287 -9.55 4.25 10.33
CA PRO A 287 -10.09 3.19 9.49
C PRO A 287 -11.55 3.41 9.10
N ASN A 288 -11.91 2.99 7.88
CA ASN A 288 -13.25 3.18 7.34
C ASN A 288 -13.83 1.88 6.74
N LYS A 289 -15.00 1.97 6.09
CA LYS A 289 -15.73 0.83 5.52
C LYS A 289 -14.98 0.05 4.42
N TYR A 290 -13.88 0.58 3.88
CA TYR A 290 -13.06 -0.07 2.85
C TYR A 290 -11.95 -0.94 3.46
N ASP A 291 -11.64 -0.77 4.75
CA ASP A 291 -10.57 -1.47 5.46
C ASP A 291 -11.04 -2.77 6.15
N LYS A 292 -12.26 -3.25 5.85
CA LYS A 292 -12.97 -4.30 6.63
C LYS A 292 -12.13 -5.51 6.98
N ASN A 293 -11.44 -6.11 6.01
CA ASN A 293 -10.68 -7.35 6.26
C ASN A 293 -9.49 -7.10 7.21
N ALA A 294 -8.78 -5.99 7.04
CA ALA A 294 -7.66 -5.63 7.90
C ALA A 294 -8.13 -5.16 9.29
N ILE A 295 -9.30 -4.52 9.38
CA ILE A 295 -9.96 -4.17 10.65
C ILE A 295 -10.28 -5.42 11.48
N VAL A 296 -10.85 -6.46 10.86
CA VAL A 296 -11.17 -7.72 11.57
C VAL A 296 -9.91 -8.32 12.18
N LEU A 297 -8.83 -8.42 11.40
CA LEU A 297 -7.54 -8.90 11.89
C LEU A 297 -7.00 -8.03 13.03
N LEU A 298 -7.09 -6.70 12.93
CA LEU A 298 -6.66 -5.81 14.01
C LEU A 298 -7.52 -5.94 15.27
N ASP A 299 -8.84 -6.11 15.15
CA ASP A 299 -9.72 -6.33 16.29
C ASP A 299 -9.36 -7.64 17.00
N GLU A 300 -9.10 -8.73 16.26
CA GLU A 300 -8.63 -10.01 16.83
C GLU A 300 -7.29 -9.84 17.57
N ILE A 301 -6.32 -9.12 16.98
CA ILE A 301 -5.01 -8.87 17.60
C ILE A 301 -5.17 -8.06 18.89
N VAL A 302 -5.98 -7.00 18.85
CA VAL A 302 -6.22 -6.14 20.01
C VAL A 302 -6.94 -6.90 21.11
N GLU A 303 -7.90 -7.77 20.78
CA GLU A 303 -8.59 -8.62 21.74
C GLU A 303 -7.61 -9.58 22.43
N LEU A 304 -6.72 -10.24 21.69
CA LEU A 304 -5.68 -11.12 22.25
C LEU A 304 -4.74 -10.36 23.21
N ILE A 305 -4.34 -9.14 22.85
CA ILE A 305 -3.51 -8.30 23.72
C ILE A 305 -4.30 -7.85 24.94
N ALA A 306 -5.55 -7.44 24.77
CA ALA A 306 -6.42 -6.96 25.84
C ALA A 306 -6.76 -8.06 26.85
N GLU A 307 -6.99 -9.30 26.41
CA GLU A 307 -7.17 -10.45 27.31
C GLU A 307 -5.95 -10.66 28.20
N GLN A 308 -4.74 -10.54 27.64
CA GLN A 308 -3.53 -10.60 28.46
C GLN A 308 -3.40 -9.37 29.37
N ALA A 309 -3.79 -8.19 28.91
CA ALA A 309 -3.77 -6.95 29.68
C ALA A 309 -4.69 -7.00 30.92
N LYS A 310 -5.80 -7.75 30.87
CA LYS A 310 -6.69 -7.96 32.04
C LYS A 310 -6.00 -8.68 33.20
N SER A 311 -4.93 -9.43 32.93
CA SER A 311 -4.09 -10.06 33.97
C SER A 311 -3.00 -9.14 34.53
N SER A 312 -2.93 -7.89 34.06
CA SER A 312 -1.99 -6.90 34.57
C SER A 312 -2.25 -6.64 36.06
N SER A 313 -1.17 -6.59 36.84
CA SER A 313 -1.21 -6.15 38.24
C SER A 313 -1.42 -4.65 38.38
N GLU A 314 -1.47 -3.92 37.27
CA GLU A 314 -1.65 -2.48 37.23
C GLU A 314 -2.74 -2.08 36.23
N ILE A 315 -3.62 -1.17 36.63
CA ILE A 315 -4.67 -0.57 35.81
C ILE A 315 -4.67 0.95 36.05
N LYS A 316 -4.90 1.73 35.00
CA LYS A 316 -5.08 3.18 35.08
C LYS A 316 -6.51 3.56 34.70
N PHE A 317 -7.03 4.56 35.40
CA PHE A 317 -8.34 5.15 35.20
C PHE A 317 -8.18 6.60 34.81
N TYR A 318 -8.76 6.99 33.70
CA TYR A 318 -8.76 8.35 33.20
C TYR A 318 -10.17 8.93 33.39
N ASP A 319 -10.30 9.84 34.35
CA ASP A 319 -11.53 10.56 34.67
C ASP A 319 -11.46 11.97 34.08
N GLY A 320 -12.06 12.15 32.91
CA GLY A 320 -12.00 13.41 32.16
C GLY A 320 -10.61 13.74 31.61
N ARG A 321 -10.26 15.03 31.55
CA ARG A 321 -9.03 15.52 30.88
C ARG A 321 -7.79 15.60 31.78
N GLN A 322 -7.91 15.45 33.10
CA GLN A 322 -6.83 15.86 34.03
C GLN A 322 -6.57 14.91 35.21
N ARG A 323 -7.42 13.90 35.45
CA ARG A 323 -7.25 13.01 36.61
C ARG A 323 -6.97 11.61 36.14
N VAL A 324 -5.77 11.13 36.49
CA VAL A 324 -5.36 9.75 36.25
C VAL A 324 -5.19 9.06 37.59
N TYR A 325 -5.95 7.99 37.82
CA TYR A 325 -5.79 7.13 38.98
C TYR A 325 -5.08 5.86 38.55
N ARG A 326 -4.09 5.41 39.32
CA ARG A 326 -3.38 4.15 39.09
C ARG A 326 -3.72 3.21 40.25
N ALA A 327 -4.33 2.07 39.93
CA ALA A 327 -4.51 0.97 40.86
C ALA A 327 -3.44 -0.08 40.58
N LYS A 328 -2.72 -0.48 41.63
CA LYS A 328 -1.70 -1.53 41.54
C LYS A 328 -1.93 -2.56 42.64
N ALA A 329 -1.97 -3.83 42.25
CA ALA A 329 -1.95 -4.96 43.17
C ALA A 329 -0.54 -5.10 43.76
N ASP A 330 -0.47 -5.14 45.09
CA ASP A 330 0.74 -5.35 45.87
C ASP A 330 0.42 -6.38 46.96
N ASP A 331 0.81 -7.63 46.72
CA ASP A 331 0.41 -8.82 47.49
C ASP A 331 -1.11 -8.89 47.74
N ASP A 332 -1.55 -8.69 49.00
CA ASP A 332 -2.96 -8.76 49.43
C ASP A 332 -3.68 -7.40 49.38
N MET A 333 -3.00 -6.33 48.95
CA MET A 333 -3.52 -4.97 48.98
C MET A 333 -3.60 -4.35 47.59
N ILE A 334 -4.65 -3.57 47.33
CA ILE A 334 -4.74 -2.71 46.15
C ILE A 334 -4.34 -1.30 46.57
N THR A 335 -3.23 -0.81 46.03
CA THR A 335 -2.78 0.56 46.24
C THR A 335 -3.34 1.46 45.15
N ILE A 336 -3.94 2.59 45.55
CA ILE A 336 -4.47 3.60 44.62
C ILE A 336 -3.64 4.86 44.76
N SER A 337 -3.10 5.35 43.65
CA SER A 337 -2.38 6.63 43.57
C SER A 337 -3.04 7.54 42.54
N GLY A 338 -3.20 8.82 42.87
CA GLY A 338 -3.68 9.85 41.95
C GLY A 338 -2.50 10.62 41.35
N MET A 339 -2.56 10.88 40.05
CA MET A 339 -1.62 11.73 39.33
C MET A 339 -2.41 12.82 38.58
N GLU A 340 -1.86 14.03 38.53
CA GLU A 340 -2.34 15.05 37.60
C GLU A 340 -1.88 14.65 36.19
N GLY A 341 -2.84 14.58 35.25
CA GLY A 341 -2.67 14.04 33.89
C GLY A 341 -2.17 15.05 32.87
#